data_AF-A0A8K0VTC7-F1
#
_entry.id   AF-A0A8K0VTC7-F1
#
_cell.length_a   1.000
_cell.length_b   1.000
_cell.length_c   1.000
_cell.angle_alpha   90.00
_cell.angle_beta   90.00
_cell.angle_gamma   90.00
#
_symmetry.space_group_name_H-M   'P 1'
#
loop_
_entity.id
_entity.type
_entity.pdbx_description
1 polymer ?
#
loop_
_entity_poly.entity_id
_entity_poly.type
_entity_poly.pdbx_seq_one_letter_code
_entity_poly.pdbx_strand_id
1 'polypeptide(L)' 'MAAGNFTLEPGQYHPYYPIEAQIAGYLANKWNTFELVSMFSALCAGIFGITYVLVKRIRPNLSNGDLSTIMWF' A
#
# COMPACT_ATOMS: atom_id res chain seq x y z
N MET A 1 -32.01 -27.85 0.89
CA MET A 1 -30.99 -26.97 0.30
C MET A 1 -31.71 -25.89 -0.48
N ALA A 2 -32.08 -24.78 0.17
CA ALA A 2 -32.80 -23.69 -0.49
C ALA A 2 -31.76 -22.73 -1.06
N ALA A 3 -31.77 -22.54 -2.38
CA ALA A 3 -31.07 -21.43 -3.02
C ALA A 3 -31.69 -20.14 -2.46
N GLY A 4 -30.92 -19.42 -1.65
CA GLY A 4 -31.30 -18.09 -1.17
C GLY A 4 -31.54 -17.19 -2.38
N ASN A 5 -32.65 -16.46 -2.38
CA ASN A 5 -32.99 -15.52 -3.43
C ASN A 5 -31.97 -14.36 -3.34
N PHE A 6 -30.91 -14.38 -4.16
CA PHE A 6 -29.83 -13.38 -4.13
C PHE A 6 -30.26 -12.08 -4.82
N THR A 7 -31.22 -11.38 -4.24
CA THR A 7 -31.49 -9.99 -4.61
C THR A 7 -30.38 -9.13 -4.01
N LEU A 8 -29.52 -8.59 -4.85
CA LEU A 8 -28.50 -7.62 -4.44
C LEU A 8 -29.22 -6.39 -3.87
N GLU A 9 -29.11 -6.17 -2.57
CA GLU A 9 -29.60 -4.93 -1.97
C GLU A 9 -28.86 -3.74 -2.63
N PRO A 10 -29.55 -2.63 -2.95
CA PRO A 10 -28.90 -1.43 -3.48
C PRO A 10 -27.91 -0.88 -2.45
N GLY A 11 -26.64 -1.28 -2.58
CA GLY A 11 -25.57 -0.99 -1.62
C GLY A 11 -24.48 -2.06 -1.51
N GLN A 12 -24.69 -3.28 -2.03
CA GLN A 12 -23.71 -4.38 -1.95
C GLN A 12 -22.88 -4.58 -3.24
N TYR A 13 -22.49 -3.50 -3.93
CA TYR A 13 -21.57 -3.59 -5.06
C TYR A 13 -20.14 -3.31 -4.60
N HIS A 14 -19.26 -4.30 -4.70
CA HIS A 14 -17.82 -4.17 -4.42
C HIS A 14 -16.99 -4.48 -5.66
N PRO A 15 -15.76 -3.96 -5.81
CA PRO A 15 -14.93 -4.18 -7.00
C PRO A 15 -14.17 -5.51 -6.99
N TYR A 16 -14.29 -6.31 -5.92
CA TYR A 16 -13.56 -7.58 -5.79
C TYR A 16 -14.22 -8.71 -6.57
N TYR A 17 -13.42 -9.60 -7.15
CA TYR A 17 -13.89 -10.81 -7.81
C TYR A 17 -14.01 -11.96 -6.79
N PRO A 18 -15.06 -12.80 -6.84
CA PRO A 18 -16.20 -12.76 -7.76
C PRO A 18 -17.19 -11.61 -7.45
N ILE A 19 -17.73 -10.97 -8.49
CA ILE A 19 -18.51 -9.72 -8.36
C ILE A 19 -19.86 -9.92 -7.65
N GLU A 20 -20.37 -11.14 -7.72
CA GLU A 20 -21.59 -11.62 -7.08
C GLU A 20 -21.41 -11.96 -5.59
N ALA A 21 -20.18 -11.93 -5.07
CA ALA A 21 -19.96 -12.17 -3.66
C ALA A 21 -20.65 -11.10 -2.81
N GLN A 22 -21.19 -11.50 -1.67
CA GLN A 22 -21.70 -10.56 -0.68
C GLN A 22 -20.64 -10.35 0.39
N ILE A 23 -20.00 -9.18 0.39
CA ILE A 23 -19.09 -8.78 1.47
C ILE A 23 -19.91 -8.02 2.52
N ALA A 24 -20.26 -8.71 3.61
CA ALA A 24 -20.94 -8.10 4.74
C ALA A 24 -20.08 -6.97 5.34
N GLY A 25 -20.66 -5.77 5.42
CA GLY A 25 -19.96 -4.60 5.95
C GLY A 25 -18.94 -3.96 5.00
N TYR A 26 -19.04 -4.21 3.69
CA TYR A 26 -18.19 -3.53 2.71
C TYR A 26 -18.32 -2.00 2.84
N LEU A 27 -17.19 -1.35 3.05
CA LEU A 27 -17.05 0.10 3.09
C LEU A 27 -15.93 0.49 2.12
N ALA A 28 -16.28 1.26 1.09
CA ALA A 28 -15.30 1.73 0.12
C ALA A 28 -14.24 2.60 0.81
N ASN A 29 -13.00 2.53 0.33
CA ASN A 29 -11.91 3.32 0.89
C ASN A 29 -12.22 4.81 0.78
N LYS A 30 -11.94 5.55 1.86
CA LYS A 30 -12.14 7.00 1.90
C LYS A 30 -11.17 7.73 0.98
N TRP A 31 -9.93 7.25 0.91
CA TRP A 31 -8.88 7.82 0.06
C TRP A 31 -8.80 7.09 -1.27
N ASN A 32 -8.50 7.81 -2.34
CA ASN A 32 -8.26 7.14 -3.61
C ASN A 32 -6.85 6.52 -3.65
N THR A 33 -6.60 5.69 -4.65
CA THR A 33 -5.32 4.99 -4.82
C THR A 33 -4.14 5.95 -4.91
N PHE A 34 -4.31 7.09 -5.59
CA PHE A 34 -3.23 8.07 -5.77
C PHE A 34 -2.85 8.74 -4.44
N GLU A 35 -3.83 9.07 -3.59
CA GLU A 35 -3.58 9.61 -2.25
C GLU A 35 -2.78 8.63 -1.39
N LEU A 36 -3.20 7.36 -1.34
CA LEU A 36 -2.51 6.32 -0.58
C LEU A 36 -1.06 6.13 -1.04
N VAL A 37 -0.85 6.00 -2.36
CA VAL A 37 0.49 5.83 -2.94
C VAL A 37 1.36 7.06 -2.67
N SER A 38 0.79 8.26 -2.72
CA SER A 38 1.50 9.50 -2.44
C SER A 38 1.96 9.56 -0.98
N MET A 39 1.09 9.23 -0.03
CA MET A 39 1.43 9.19 1.39
C MET A 39 2.51 8.13 1.68
N PHE A 40 2.36 6.93 1.11
CA PHE A 40 3.36 5.86 1.23
C PHE A 40 4.71 6.29 0.67
N SER A 41 4.73 6.85 -0.54
CA SER A 41 5.96 7.30 -1.20
C SER A 41 6.65 8.42 -0.44
N ALA A 42 5.89 9.35 0.15
CA ALA A 42 6.44 10.41 0.98
C ALA A 42 7.16 9.86 2.23
N LEU A 43 6.57 8.85 2.89
CA LEU A 43 7.19 8.16 4.02
C LEU A 43 8.46 7.40 3.61
N CYS A 44 8.41 6.64 2.51
CA CYS A 44 9.57 5.94 1.97
C CYS A 44 10.70 6.91 1.64
N ALA A 45 10.40 8.01 0.93
CA ALA A 45 11.39 9.04 0.60
C ALA A 45 12.01 9.67 1.86
N GLY A 46 11.22 9.90 2.91
CA GLY A 46 11.73 10.38 4.19
C GLY A 46 12.70 9.41 4.85
N ILE A 47 12.30 8.14 4.99
CA ILE A 47 13.12 7.09 5.62
C ILE A 47 14.41 6.86 4.83
N PHE A 48 14.31 6.72 3.51
CA PHE A 48 15.46 6.53 2.62
C PHE A 48 16.36 7.75 2.59
N GLY A 49 15.80 8.96 2.57
CA GLY A 49 16.57 10.20 2.61
C GLY A 49 17.38 10.32 3.90
N ILE A 50 16.75 10.07 5.05
CA ILE A 50 17.44 10.10 6.36
C ILE A 50 18.54 9.04 6.42
N THR A 51 18.22 7.80 6.03
CA THR A 51 19.17 6.68 6.03
C THR A 51 20.38 6.98 5.15
N TYR A 52 20.15 7.47 3.92
CA TYR A 52 21.20 7.86 3.00
C TYR A 52 22.13 8.94 3.59
N VAL A 53 21.53 10.00 4.15
CA VAL A 53 22.29 11.10 4.76
C VAL A 53 23.13 10.60 5.94
N LEU A 54 22.56 9.75 6.81
CA LEU A 54 23.29 9.17 7.94
C LEU A 54 24.46 8.31 7.48
N VAL A 55 24.25 7.41 6.51
CA VAL A 55 25.32 6.55 5.99
C VAL A 55 26.43 7.38 5.36
N LYS A 56 26.10 8.37 4.53
CA LYS A 56 27.11 9.24 3.90
C LYS A 56 27.86 10.11 4.91
N ARG A 57 27.24 10.49 6.03
CA ARG A 57 27.92 11.22 7.11
C ARG A 57 28.83 10.35 7.96
N ILE A 58 28.38 9.15 8.34
CA ILE A 58 29.14 8.24 9.22
C ILE A 58 30.25 7.51 8.44
N ARG A 59 29.97 7.12 7.19
CA ARG A 59 30.89 6.35 6.32
C ARG A 59 30.96 6.98 4.92
N PRO A 60 31.64 8.12 4.75
CA PRO A 60 31.72 8.82 3.47
C PRO A 60 32.40 7.99 2.36
N ASN A 61 33.33 7.10 2.72
CA ASN A 61 34.10 6.24 1.81
C ASN A 61 33.44 4.87 1.56
N LEU A 62 32.19 4.66 1.97
CA LEU A 62 31.47 3.41 1.75
C LEU A 62 31.27 3.16 0.24
N SER A 63 31.43 1.91 -0.20
CA SER A 63 31.20 1.54 -1.60
C SER A 63 29.72 1.75 -1.97
N ASN A 64 29.44 2.00 -3.26
CA ASN A 64 28.07 2.15 -3.73
C ASN A 64 27.26 0.83 -3.61
N GLY A 65 27.91 -0.33 -3.65
CA GLY A 65 27.25 -1.63 -3.49
C GLY A 65 26.79 -1.89 -2.05
N ASP A 66 27.59 -1.49 -1.07
CA ASP A 66 27.17 -1.55 0.34
C ASP A 66 26.02 -0.56 0.60
N LEU A 67 26.10 0.63 0.00
CA LEU A 67 25.04 1.64 0.12
C LEU A 67 23.71 1.14 -0.45
N SER A 68 23.73 0.51 -1.64
CA SER A 68 22.51 -0.06 -2.23
C SER A 68 21.94 -1.19 -1.39
N THR A 69 22.80 -2.01 -0.77
CA THR A 69 22.36 -3.08 0.13
C THR A 69 21.68 -2.51 1.37
N ILE A 70 22.22 -1.43 1.94
CA ILE A 70 21.60 -0.74 3.08
C ILE A 70 20.23 -0.14 2.70
N MET A 71 20.13 0.45 1.52
CA MET A 71 18.88 1.10 1.05
C MET A 71 17.80 0.10 0.57
N TRP A 72 18.15 -1.17 0.42
CA TRP A 72 17.22 -2.23 0.04
C TRP A 72 16.40 -2.77 1.22
N PHE A 73 16.99 -2.74 2.42
CA PHE A 73 16.29 -3.09 3.67
C PHE A 73 15.31 -1.98 4.09
#